data_AF-A0A1K1QU38-F1
#
_entry.id   AF-A0A1K1QU38-F1
#
_cell.length_a   1.000
_cell.length_b   1.000
_cell.length_c   1.000
_cell.angle_alpha   90.00
_cell.angle_beta   90.00
_cell.angle_gamma   90.00
#
_symmetry.space_group_name_H-M   'P 1'
#
loop_
_entity.id
_entity.type
_entity.pdbx_description
1 polymer ?
#
loop_
_entity_poly.entity_id
_entity_poly.type
_entity_poly.pdbx_seq_one_letter_code
_entity_poly.pdbx_strand_id
1 'polypeptide(L)'
;MPAILTILKTKIFAIEGSPKHIAGGFALGSFIGMMPIPGFQLFVSLGIASLIGLNKKAACLAVFNTNLFTGAFIFTFNYWLGGTVLGISSEFHFPDTIGLDFIHIVFTSGKNVLYALLAGGCITGLFSAWLSHYLVLLWFRKKTYR
;
A
#
# COMPACT_ATOMS: atom_id res chain seq x y z
N MET A 1 10.02 35.66 1.92
CA MET A 1 10.14 34.32 1.30
C MET A 1 9.88 33.12 2.23
N PRO A 2 10.32 33.05 3.50
CA PRO A 2 10.14 31.84 4.32
C PRO A 2 8.68 31.55 4.72
N ALA A 3 7.86 32.58 4.95
CA ALA A 3 6.46 32.40 5.35
C ALA A 3 5.58 31.74 4.27
N ILE A 4 5.77 32.10 3.00
CA ILE A 4 5.01 31.53 1.87
C ILE A 4 5.35 30.04 1.71
N LEU A 5 6.63 29.68 1.80
CA LEU A 5 7.07 28.28 1.77
C LEU A 5 6.49 27.46 2.93
N THR A 6 6.42 28.05 4.13
CA THR A 6 5.81 27.40 5.30
C THR A 6 4.31 27.19 5.11
N ILE A 7 3.57 28.19 4.63
CA ILE A 7 2.12 28.11 4.38
C ILE A 7 1.79 27.10 3.27
N LEU A 8 2.59 27.06 2.21
CA LEU A 8 2.43 26.08 1.13
C LEU A 8 2.70 24.67 1.66
N LYS A 9 3.75 24.45 2.45
CA LYS A 9 4.03 23.15 3.09
C LYS A 9 2.88 22.69 4.00
N THR A 10 2.35 23.55 4.86
CA THR A 10 1.26 23.15 5.77
C THR A 10 -0.05 22.87 5.03
N LYS A 11 -0.40 23.64 3.99
CA LYS A 11 -1.64 23.39 3.23
C LYS A 11 -1.56 22.18 2.30
N ILE A 12 -0.42 21.94 1.66
CA ILE A 12 -0.25 20.83 0.71
C ILE A 12 -0.26 19.49 1.44
N PHE A 13 0.36 19.41 2.62
CA PHE A 13 0.43 18.20 3.43
C PHE A 13 -0.64 18.08 4.51
N ALA A 14 -1.57 19.04 4.60
CA ALA A 14 -2.72 18.93 5.49
C ALA A 14 -3.65 17.81 5.02
N ILE A 15 -3.74 16.76 5.83
CA ILE A 15 -4.78 15.74 5.72
C ILE A 15 -5.98 16.23 6.52
N GLU A 16 -7.05 16.59 5.80
CA GLU A 16 -8.28 17.12 6.39
C GLU A 16 -9.32 16.02 6.57
N GLY A 17 -10.15 16.10 7.60
CA GLY A 17 -11.25 15.17 7.85
C GLY A 17 -11.18 14.50 9.22
N SER A 18 -12.25 13.78 9.57
CA SER A 18 -12.30 13.11 10.87
C SER A 18 -11.22 12.02 11.01
N PRO A 19 -10.70 11.76 12.22
CA PRO A 19 -9.70 10.71 12.45
C PRO A 19 -10.10 9.34 11.87
N LYS A 20 -11.38 8.97 11.96
CA LYS A 20 -11.90 7.71 11.39
C LYS A 20 -11.80 7.67 9.86
N HIS A 21 -12.15 8.76 9.17
CA HIS A 21 -12.05 8.84 7.71
C HIS A 21 -10.59 8.82 7.24
N ILE A 22 -9.69 9.48 7.97
CA ILE A 22 -8.25 9.48 7.69
C ILE A 22 -7.67 8.06 7.91
N ALA A 23 -7.98 7.44 9.04
CA ALA A 23 -7.55 6.09 9.35
C ALA A 23 -8.07 5.06 8.33
N GLY A 24 -9.31 5.20 7.86
CA GLY A 24 -9.86 4.39 6.77
C GLY A 24 -9.08 4.56 5.47
N GLY A 25 -8.75 5.81 5.10
CA GLY A 25 -7.89 6.09 3.94
C GLY A 25 -6.53 5.41 4.07
N PHE A 26 -5.84 5.56 5.20
CA PHE A 26 -4.55 4.89 5.45
C PHE A 26 -4.66 3.36 5.37
N ALA A 27 -5.74 2.78 5.91
CA ALA A 27 -5.98 1.34 5.84
C ALA A 27 -6.08 0.85 4.40
N LEU A 28 -6.92 1.50 3.59
CA LEU A 28 -7.09 1.18 2.17
C LEU A 28 -5.78 1.31 1.40
N GLY A 29 -5.08 2.44 1.55
CA GLY A 29 -3.83 2.65 0.84
C GLY A 29 -2.73 1.65 1.24
N SER A 30 -2.66 1.29 2.52
CA SER A 30 -1.72 0.28 3.01
C SER A 30 -2.04 -1.11 2.45
N PHE A 31 -3.32 -1.48 2.37
CA PHE A 31 -3.77 -2.72 1.73
C PHE A 31 -3.32 -2.76 0.26
N ILE A 32 -3.68 -1.72 -0.50
CA ILE A 32 -3.35 -1.62 -1.93
C ILE A 32 -1.84 -1.59 -2.18
N GLY A 33 -1.07 -0.97 -1.29
CA GLY A 33 0.39 -0.97 -1.34
C GLY A 33 1.01 -2.38 -1.24
N MET A 34 0.32 -3.35 -0.66
CA MET A 34 0.80 -4.74 -0.60
C MET A 34 0.40 -5.58 -1.82
N MET A 35 -0.47 -5.06 -2.70
CA MET A 35 -0.93 -5.77 -3.89
C MET A 35 0.14 -5.78 -4.99
N PRO A 36 0.29 -6.89 -5.76
CA PRO A 36 1.28 -7.05 -6.82
C PRO A 36 0.89 -6.31 -8.12
N ILE A 37 0.56 -5.02 -8.01
CA ILE A 37 0.18 -4.15 -9.14
C ILE A 37 1.08 -2.90 -9.21
N PRO A 38 2.42 -3.07 -9.28
CA PRO A 38 3.37 -1.97 -9.20
C PRO A 38 3.08 -0.89 -10.26
N GLY A 39 3.25 0.37 -9.89
CA GLY A 39 2.94 1.52 -10.75
C GLY A 39 1.46 1.91 -10.79
N PHE A 40 0.53 0.96 -10.61
CA PHE A 40 -0.92 1.23 -10.65
C PHE A 40 -1.57 1.44 -9.27
N GLN A 41 -0.87 1.05 -8.19
CA GLN A 41 -1.39 1.12 -6.82
C GLN A 41 -1.97 2.49 -6.44
N LEU A 42 -1.31 3.58 -6.84
CA LEU A 42 -1.75 4.94 -6.53
C LEU A 42 -3.11 5.26 -7.17
N PHE A 43 -3.26 4.92 -8.45
CA PHE A 43 -4.50 5.16 -9.19
C PHE A 43 -5.64 4.28 -8.66
N VAL A 44 -5.36 3.01 -8.37
CA VAL A 44 -6.34 2.09 -7.78
C VAL A 44 -6.78 2.57 -6.40
N SER A 45 -5.84 2.95 -5.54
CA SER A 45 -6.14 3.49 -4.20
C SER A 45 -6.97 4.77 -4.26
N LEU A 46 -6.59 5.72 -5.13
CA LEU A 46 -7.35 6.96 -5.34
C LEU A 46 -8.77 6.69 -5.85
N GLY A 47 -8.90 5.78 -6.81
CA GLY A 47 -10.18 5.39 -7.40
C GLY A 47 -11.11 4.78 -6.36
N ILE A 48 -10.65 3.74 -5.66
CA ILE A 48 -11.43 3.08 -4.62
C ILE A 48 -11.78 4.06 -3.51
N ALA A 49 -10.80 4.82 -2.98
CA ALA A 49 -11.05 5.81 -1.93
C ALA A 49 -12.12 6.84 -2.34
N SER A 50 -12.14 7.23 -3.62
CA SER A 50 -13.16 8.12 -4.16
C SER A 50 -14.55 7.49 -4.22
N LEU A 51 -14.64 6.22 -4.59
CA LEU A 51 -15.91 5.50 -4.71
C LEU A 51 -16.55 5.23 -3.34
N ILE A 52 -15.76 4.85 -2.34
CA ILE A 52 -16.28 4.51 -1.00
C ILE A 52 -16.24 5.69 0.00
N GLY A 53 -15.91 6.89 -0.47
CA GLY A 53 -15.95 8.11 0.34
C GLY A 53 -14.89 8.20 1.44
N LEU A 54 -13.75 7.54 1.29
CA LEU A 54 -12.62 7.63 2.23
C LEU A 54 -11.73 8.85 1.94
N ASN A 55 -10.85 9.16 2.90
CA ASN A 55 -9.88 10.22 2.70
C ASN A 55 -8.87 9.86 1.59
N LYS A 56 -9.03 10.49 0.43
CA LYS A 56 -8.23 10.25 -0.78
C LYS A 56 -6.74 10.54 -0.57
N LYS A 57 -6.41 11.66 0.10
CA LYS A 57 -5.02 12.05 0.37
C LYS A 57 -4.32 11.02 1.25
N ALA A 58 -4.99 10.59 2.31
CA ALA A 58 -4.50 9.55 3.22
C ALA A 58 -4.30 8.22 2.50
N ALA A 59 -5.26 7.81 1.67
CA ALA A 59 -5.16 6.59 0.87
C ALA A 59 -3.99 6.63 -0.13
N CYS A 60 -3.78 7.75 -0.81
CA CYS A 60 -2.62 7.92 -1.69
C CYS A 60 -1.29 7.92 -0.92
N LEU A 61 -1.21 8.58 0.23
CA LEU A 61 0.01 8.63 1.04
C LEU A 61 0.42 7.25 1.55
N ALA A 62 -0.55 6.44 1.97
CA ALA A 62 -0.29 5.11 2.52
C ALA A 62 0.16 4.08 1.47
N VAL A 63 -0.11 4.32 0.18
CA VAL A 63 0.39 3.47 -0.91
C VAL A 63 1.91 3.54 -1.04
N PHE A 64 2.52 4.69 -0.74
CA PHE A 64 3.96 4.89 -0.90
C PHE A 64 4.84 4.13 0.12
N ASN A 65 4.27 3.22 0.91
CA ASN A 65 5.02 2.27 1.73
C ASN A 65 5.94 1.37 0.89
N THR A 66 5.63 1.13 -0.38
CA THR A 66 6.43 0.34 -1.33
C THR A 66 7.20 1.26 -2.29
N ASN A 67 8.41 1.66 -1.90
CA ASN A 67 9.43 2.18 -2.82
C ASN A 67 10.17 1.02 -3.53
N LEU A 68 11.01 1.30 -4.54
CA LEU A 68 11.71 0.26 -5.33
C LEU A 68 12.41 -0.81 -4.47
N PHE A 69 13.10 -0.40 -3.41
CA PHE A 69 13.81 -1.34 -2.54
C PHE A 69 12.85 -2.16 -1.67
N THR A 70 11.89 -1.51 -1.02
CA THR A 70 10.91 -2.16 -0.14
C THR A 70 9.92 -3.03 -0.91
N GLY A 71 9.55 -2.65 -2.13
CA GLY A 71 8.65 -3.42 -2.99
C GLY A 71 9.22 -4.79 -3.35
N ALA A 72 10.53 -4.90 -3.59
CA ALA A 72 11.16 -6.16 -3.99
C ALA A 72 11.07 -7.15 -2.83
N PHE A 73 11.42 -6.66 -1.64
CA PHE A 73 11.29 -7.41 -0.41
C PHE A 73 9.84 -7.81 -0.12
N ILE A 74 8.90 -6.87 -0.21
CA ILE A 74 7.48 -7.11 0.06
C ILE A 74 6.90 -8.16 -0.90
N PHE A 75 7.15 -8.02 -2.21
CA PHE A 75 6.63 -8.99 -3.16
C PHE A 75 7.32 -10.35 -3.04
N THR A 76 8.61 -10.40 -2.70
CA THR A 76 9.30 -11.67 -2.41
C THR A 76 8.67 -12.36 -1.22
N PHE A 77 8.44 -11.60 -0.15
CA PHE A 77 7.78 -12.11 1.03
C PHE A 77 6.33 -12.55 0.76
N ASN A 78 5.58 -11.78 -0.02
CA ASN A 78 4.22 -12.14 -0.43
C ASN A 78 4.21 -13.42 -1.27
N TYR A 79 5.13 -13.56 -2.21
CA TYR A 79 5.26 -14.78 -3.01
C TYR A 79 5.54 -15.99 -2.12
N TRP A 80 6.54 -15.89 -1.23
CA TRP A 80 6.87 -16.95 -0.29
C TRP A 80 5.70 -17.30 0.64
N LEU A 81 5.06 -16.29 1.22
CA LEU A 81 3.97 -16.47 2.17
C LEU A 81 2.74 -17.10 1.49
N GLY A 82 2.31 -16.54 0.36
CA GLY A 82 1.16 -17.06 -0.37
C GLY A 82 1.45 -18.42 -1.01
N GLY A 83 2.67 -18.64 -1.49
CA GLY A 83 3.11 -19.94 -1.99
C GLY A 83 3.08 -21.01 -0.90
N THR A 84 3.55 -20.68 0.30
CA THR A 84 3.48 -21.57 1.48
C THR A 84 2.03 -21.90 1.85
N VAL A 85 1.15 -20.88 1.87
CA VAL A 85 -0.27 -21.06 2.22
C VAL A 85 -1.02 -21.88 1.17
N LEU A 86 -0.70 -21.70 -0.12
CA LEU A 86 -1.37 -22.38 -1.22
C LEU A 86 -0.71 -23.72 -1.63
N GLY A 87 0.43 -24.08 -1.04
CA GLY A 87 1.21 -25.24 -1.46
C GLY A 87 1.82 -25.11 -2.86
N ILE A 88 2.11 -23.88 -3.29
CA ILE A 88 2.69 -23.58 -4.61
C ILE A 88 4.20 -23.47 -4.47
N SER A 89 4.92 -24.35 -5.16
CA SER A 89 6.37 -24.28 -5.36
C SER A 89 6.66 -24.08 -6.85
N SER A 90 6.78 -22.82 -7.28
CA SER A 90 7.22 -22.47 -8.64
C SER A 90 8.54 -21.71 -8.56
N GLU A 91 9.41 -21.87 -9.56
CA GLU A 91 10.59 -21.01 -9.66
C GLU A 91 10.12 -19.60 -10.04
N PHE A 92 10.42 -18.63 -9.18
CA PHE A 92 10.14 -17.23 -9.44
C PHE A 92 11.41 -16.41 -9.26
N HIS A 93 11.91 -15.87 -10.37
CA HIS A 93 13.05 -14.99 -10.37
C HIS A 93 12.57 -13.54 -10.29
N PHE A 94 12.99 -12.85 -9.24
CA PHE A 94 12.70 -11.43 -9.09
C PHE A 94 13.51 -10.60 -10.08
N PRO A 95 12.90 -9.63 -10.79
CA PRO A 95 13.64 -8.67 -11.59
C PRO A 95 14.46 -7.71 -10.71
N ASP A 96 15.54 -7.20 -11.31
CA ASP A 96 16.36 -6.14 -10.71
C ASP A 96 15.58 -4.81 -10.55
N THR A 97 14.54 -4.60 -11.37
CA THR A 97 13.70 -3.40 -11.38
C THR A 97 12.22 -3.74 -11.17
N ILE A 98 11.55 -2.98 -10.30
CA ILE A 98 10.09 -3.10 -10.08
C ILE A 98 9.38 -2.08 -10.95
N GLY A 99 8.57 -2.58 -11.88
CA GLY A 99 7.83 -1.76 -12.83
C GLY A 99 7.07 -2.63 -13.83
N LEU A 100 7.04 -2.21 -15.09
CA LEU A 100 6.42 -2.99 -16.16
C LEU A 100 7.11 -4.35 -16.38
N ASP A 101 8.43 -4.43 -16.17
CA ASP A 101 9.20 -5.68 -16.27
C ASP A 101 8.73 -6.71 -15.24
N PHE A 102 8.44 -6.28 -14.01
CA PHE A 102 7.86 -7.15 -12.98
C PHE A 102 6.50 -7.69 -13.40
N ILE A 103 5.64 -6.83 -13.95
CA ILE A 103 4.34 -7.26 -14.45
C ILE A 103 4.54 -8.32 -15.54
N HIS A 104 5.42 -8.06 -16.51
CA HIS A 104 5.74 -9.01 -17.57
C HIS A 104 6.26 -10.36 -17.03
N ILE A 105 7.16 -10.33 -16.04
CA ILE A 105 7.71 -11.54 -15.41
C ILE A 105 6.63 -12.31 -14.66
N VAL A 106 5.77 -11.65 -13.88
CA VAL A 106 4.65 -12.32 -13.18
C VAL A 106 3.69 -12.97 -14.18
N PHE A 107 3.37 -12.28 -15.29
CA PHE A 107 2.49 -12.85 -16.32
C PHE A 107 3.14 -14.01 -17.08
N THR A 108 4.44 -13.98 -17.32
CA THR A 108 5.18 -15.05 -18.03
C THR A 108 5.54 -16.22 -17.12
N SER A 109 5.71 -16.01 -15.81
CA SER A 109 6.00 -17.06 -14.82
C SER A 109 4.80 -17.96 -14.51
N GLY A 110 3.62 -17.64 -15.08
CA GLY A 110 2.42 -18.44 -14.98
C GLY A 110 1.49 -18.08 -13.83
N LYS A 111 0.27 -18.61 -13.88
CA LYS A 111 -0.83 -18.25 -12.97
C LYS A 111 -0.54 -18.56 -11.51
N ASN A 112 0.25 -19.60 -11.23
CA ASN A 112 0.62 -20.00 -9.88
C ASN A 112 1.41 -18.92 -9.14
N VAL A 113 2.33 -18.24 -9.83
CA VAL A 113 3.10 -17.12 -9.25
C VAL A 113 2.18 -15.95 -8.91
N LEU A 114 1.27 -15.61 -9.83
CA LEU A 114 0.27 -14.57 -9.58
C LEU A 114 -0.62 -14.92 -8.37
N TYR A 115 -1.08 -16.16 -8.26
CA TYR A 115 -1.91 -16.60 -7.13
C TYR A 115 -1.16 -16.56 -5.80
N ALA A 116 0.10 -17.00 -5.77
CA ALA A 116 0.95 -16.89 -4.59
C ALA A 116 1.15 -15.42 -4.19
N LEU A 117 1.51 -14.54 -5.13
CA LEU A 117 1.66 -13.11 -4.86
C LEU A 117 0.37 -12.45 -4.37
N LEU A 118 -0.77 -12.78 -4.97
CA LEU A 118 -2.08 -12.25 -4.56
C LEU A 118 -2.48 -12.76 -3.17
N ALA A 119 -2.30 -14.05 -2.89
CA ALA A 119 -2.64 -14.62 -1.59
C ALA A 119 -1.77 -14.01 -0.48
N GLY A 120 -0.46 -13.97 -0.67
CA GLY A 120 0.44 -13.34 0.29
C GLY A 120 0.17 -11.84 0.43
N GLY A 121 -0.06 -11.15 -0.68
CA GLY A 121 -0.44 -9.73 -0.69
C GLY A 121 -1.75 -9.45 0.05
N CYS A 122 -2.75 -10.32 -0.07
CA CYS A 122 -4.00 -10.20 0.70
C CYS A 122 -3.74 -10.34 2.19
N ILE A 123 -2.93 -11.32 2.60
CA ILE A 123 -2.61 -11.55 4.01
C ILE A 123 -1.84 -10.35 4.58
N THR A 124 -0.74 -9.95 3.93
CA THR A 124 0.08 -8.82 4.39
C THR A 124 -0.66 -7.49 4.28
N GLY A 125 -1.48 -7.33 3.24
CA GLY A 125 -2.35 -6.18 3.02
C GLY A 125 -3.39 -6.02 4.12
N LEU A 126 -4.07 -7.10 4.53
CA LEU A 126 -5.04 -7.05 5.62
C LEU A 126 -4.36 -6.69 6.95
N PHE A 127 -3.20 -7.30 7.21
CA PHE A 127 -2.41 -6.97 8.39
C PHE A 127 -1.96 -5.52 8.39
N SER A 128 -1.41 -5.03 7.27
CA SER A 128 -0.93 -3.64 7.15
C SER A 128 -2.07 -2.63 7.24
N ALA A 129 -3.23 -2.95 6.69
CA ALA A 129 -4.44 -2.12 6.77
C ALA A 129 -4.95 -2.00 8.20
N TRP A 130 -5.05 -3.13 8.91
CA TRP A 130 -5.44 -3.14 10.32
C TRP A 130 -4.46 -2.34 11.17
N LEU A 131 -3.16 -2.58 10.99
CA LEU A 131 -2.10 -1.90 11.74
C LEU A 131 -2.12 -0.39 11.48
N SER A 132 -2.17 0.04 10.21
CA SER A 132 -2.15 1.46 9.87
C SER A 132 -3.41 2.18 10.34
N HIS A 133 -4.58 1.55 10.24
CA HIS A 133 -5.82 2.07 10.79
C HIS A 133 -5.70 2.35 12.28
N TYR A 134 -5.22 1.35 13.03
CA TYR A 134 -5.09 1.43 14.48
C TYR A 134 -4.06 2.50 14.90
N LEU A 135 -2.89 2.54 14.27
CA LEU A 135 -1.84 3.52 14.56
C LEU A 135 -2.31 4.95 14.31
N VAL A 136 -3.04 5.21 13.23
CA VAL A 136 -3.59 6.54 12.93
C VAL A 136 -4.59 6.97 14.01
N LEU A 137 -5.50 6.09 14.42
CA LEU A 137 -6.45 6.40 15.49
C LEU A 137 -5.75 6.67 16.83
N LEU A 138 -4.73 5.87 17.17
CA LEU A 138 -3.92 6.09 18.37
C LEU A 138 -3.19 7.44 18.33
N TRP A 139 -2.66 7.82 17.17
CA TRP A 139 -1.97 9.10 16.98
C TRP A 139 -2.91 10.28 17.22
N PHE A 140 -4.12 10.25 16.65
CA PHE A 140 -5.13 11.28 16.88
C PHE A 140 -5.61 11.32 18.33
N ARG A 141 -5.81 10.17 18.97
CA ARG A 141 -6.19 10.11 20.40
C ARG A 141 -5.17 10.83 21.27
N LYS A 142 -3.87 10.56 21.08
CA LYS A 142 -2.80 11.21 21.85
C LYS A 142 -2.75 12.73 21.65
N LYS A 143 -3.11 13.22 20.46
CA LYS A 143 -3.11 14.65 20.13
C LYS A 143 -4.26 15.42 20.79
N THR A 144 -5.37 14.74 21.10
CA THR A 144 -6.51 15.36 21.82
C THR A 144 -6.23 15.55 23.32
N TYR A 145 -5.25 14.84 23.90
CA TYR A 145 -4.85 14.95 25.31
C TYR A 145 -3.60 15.81 25.55
N ARG A 146 -3.10 16.52 24.53
CA ARG A 146 -2.02 17.50 24.62
C ARG A 146 -2.56 18.88 24.31
#